data_AF-A0A924G8B8-F1
#
_entry.id   AF-A0A924G8B8-F1
#
_cell.length_a   1.000
_cell.length_b   1.000
_cell.length_c   1.000
_cell.angle_alpha   90.00
_cell.angle_beta   90.00
_cell.angle_gamma   90.00
#
_symmetry.space_group_name_H-M   'P 1'
#
loop_
_entity.id
_entity.type
_entity.pdbx_description
1 polymer ?
#
loop_
_entity_poly.entity_id
_entity_poly.type
_entity_poly.pdbx_seq_one_letter_code
_entity_poly.pdbx_strand_id
1 'polypeptide(L)'
;LEKFFAVVPLDKIEPIHYELAVKVFSKFPGSEAATAAYLQKAIDNDTSKENKLKYYKQGADMYAKAKLYKDQVLWLQKYNDVKGTMAEFDHYAITNAAFTAMDYVLTMNLAKNYITAFPDKPQGYTFNVKAAKFIDTANNTGLLFGAISQQNQFLIKDTVKNKQALINNYYSILSYYNDVLKDYPKALEICNSILALVPGEPQTLKIKAIIEKNMNNKNKPAPSKPATQTGGSKVPPAKPTTKTTTNKKS
;
A
#
# COMPACT_ATOMS: atom_id res chain seq x y z
N LEU A 1 -35.40 -22.55 -14.61
CA LEU A 1 -34.38 -21.74 -15.33
C LEU A 1 -33.18 -22.58 -15.71
N GLU A 2 -32.51 -23.25 -14.77
CA GLU A 2 -31.39 -24.17 -15.08
C GLU A 2 -31.72 -25.18 -16.19
N LYS A 3 -32.85 -25.89 -16.06
CA LYS A 3 -33.32 -26.82 -17.10
C LYS A 3 -33.53 -26.16 -18.47
N PHE A 4 -34.00 -24.91 -18.51
CA PHE A 4 -34.19 -24.17 -19.77
C PHE A 4 -32.85 -23.95 -20.47
N PHE A 5 -31.85 -23.41 -19.74
CA PHE A 5 -30.50 -23.19 -20.29
C PHE A 5 -29.74 -24.48 -20.61
N ALA A 6 -30.16 -25.63 -20.07
CA ALA A 6 -29.54 -26.93 -20.34
C ALA A 6 -30.07 -27.61 -21.61
N VAL A 7 -31.30 -27.31 -22.04
CA VAL A 7 -31.98 -28.03 -23.12
C VAL A 7 -32.28 -27.19 -24.35
N VAL A 8 -32.34 -25.86 -24.20
CA VAL A 8 -32.67 -24.96 -25.31
C VAL A 8 -31.42 -24.69 -26.16
N PRO A 9 -31.51 -24.84 -27.50
CA PRO A 9 -30.42 -24.50 -28.40
C PRO A 9 -29.95 -23.06 -28.23
N LEU A 10 -28.64 -22.83 -28.36
CA LEU A 10 -28.03 -21.54 -28.05
C LEU A 10 -28.58 -20.38 -28.90
N ASP A 11 -28.87 -20.64 -30.18
CA ASP A 11 -29.46 -19.67 -31.12
C ASP A 11 -30.91 -19.27 -30.76
N LYS A 12 -31.55 -20.00 -29.83
CA LYS A 12 -32.88 -19.69 -29.30
C LYS A 12 -32.84 -19.00 -27.93
N ILE A 13 -31.65 -18.80 -27.36
CA ILE A 13 -31.49 -18.12 -26.09
C ILE A 13 -31.29 -16.62 -26.33
N GLU A 14 -32.38 -15.88 -26.18
CA GLU A 14 -32.37 -14.42 -26.26
C GLU A 14 -31.83 -13.74 -24.99
N PRO A 15 -31.33 -12.48 -25.08
CA PRO A 15 -30.85 -11.69 -23.94
C PRO A 15 -31.82 -11.64 -22.75
N ILE A 16 -33.13 -11.56 -23.01
CA ILE A 16 -34.17 -11.50 -21.99
C ILE A 16 -34.19 -12.73 -21.07
N HIS A 17 -33.78 -13.90 -21.58
CA HIS A 17 -33.68 -15.12 -20.76
C HIS A 17 -32.58 -15.00 -19.72
N TYR A 18 -31.43 -14.43 -20.10
CA TYR A 18 -30.33 -14.17 -19.17
C TYR A 18 -30.71 -13.10 -18.15
N GLU A 19 -31.38 -12.03 -18.57
CA GLU A 19 -31.88 -11.00 -17.66
C GLU A 19 -32.85 -11.58 -16.62
N LEU A 20 -33.75 -12.49 -17.04
CA LEU A 20 -34.64 -13.20 -16.14
C LEU A 20 -33.86 -14.07 -15.15
N ALA A 21 -32.84 -14.80 -15.62
CA ALA A 21 -31.99 -15.60 -14.75
C ALA A 21 -31.30 -14.74 -13.69
N VAL A 22 -30.64 -13.66 -14.11
CA VAL A 22 -29.97 -12.72 -13.20
C VAL A 22 -30.95 -12.15 -12.19
N LYS A 23 -32.12 -11.69 -12.62
CA LYS A 23 -33.18 -11.14 -11.75
C LYS A 23 -33.70 -12.14 -10.72
N VAL A 24 -33.71 -13.44 -11.03
CA VAL A 24 -34.15 -14.49 -10.11
C VAL A 24 -33.03 -14.85 -9.14
N PHE A 25 -31.85 -15.18 -9.63
CA PHE A 25 -30.74 -15.66 -8.78
C PHE A 25 -30.17 -14.56 -7.89
N SER A 26 -30.15 -13.31 -8.34
CA SER A 26 -29.64 -12.18 -7.52
C SER A 26 -30.50 -11.84 -6.30
N LYS A 27 -31.69 -12.45 -6.15
CA LYS A 27 -32.56 -12.25 -4.98
C LYS A 27 -32.15 -13.09 -3.78
N PHE A 28 -31.33 -14.11 -3.99
CA PHE A 28 -30.94 -15.05 -2.95
C PHE A 28 -29.49 -14.78 -2.54
N PRO A 29 -29.25 -14.32 -1.29
CA PRO A 29 -27.88 -14.21 -0.76
C PRO A 29 -27.14 -15.54 -0.89
N GLY A 30 -25.88 -15.53 -1.30
CA GLY A 30 -25.09 -16.75 -1.53
C GLY A 30 -25.19 -17.31 -2.96
N SER A 31 -26.04 -16.74 -3.81
CA SER A 31 -26.17 -17.13 -5.23
C SER A 31 -25.30 -16.28 -6.18
N GLU A 32 -24.31 -15.55 -5.67
CA GLU A 32 -23.49 -14.63 -6.45
C GLU A 32 -22.73 -15.36 -7.55
N ALA A 33 -22.12 -16.52 -7.23
CA ALA A 33 -21.39 -17.32 -8.22
C ALA A 33 -22.31 -17.87 -9.32
N ALA A 34 -23.51 -18.34 -8.96
CA ALA A 34 -24.50 -18.80 -9.94
C ALA A 34 -24.98 -17.65 -10.83
N THR A 35 -25.27 -16.49 -10.24
CA THR A 35 -25.67 -15.27 -10.97
C THR A 35 -24.57 -14.81 -11.92
N ALA A 36 -23.31 -14.79 -11.46
CA ALA A 36 -22.13 -14.48 -12.26
C ALA A 36 -21.96 -15.44 -13.45
N ALA A 37 -22.25 -16.73 -13.28
CA ALA A 37 -22.20 -17.71 -14.37
C ALA A 37 -23.24 -17.41 -15.47
N TYR A 38 -24.46 -16.98 -15.11
CA TYR A 38 -25.46 -16.56 -16.09
C TYR A 38 -25.08 -15.25 -16.78
N LEU A 39 -24.52 -14.28 -16.05
CA LEU A 39 -23.98 -13.05 -16.64
C LEU A 39 -22.87 -13.35 -17.63
N GLN A 40 -21.95 -14.26 -17.29
CA GLN A 40 -20.86 -14.64 -18.21
C GLN A 40 -21.41 -15.29 -19.48
N LYS A 41 -22.40 -16.20 -19.37
CA LYS A 41 -23.09 -16.76 -20.54
C LYS A 41 -23.75 -15.67 -21.39
N ALA A 42 -24.38 -14.66 -20.77
CA ALA A 42 -24.95 -13.54 -21.50
C ALA A 42 -23.87 -12.77 -22.28
N ILE A 43 -22.73 -12.48 -21.64
CA ILE A 43 -21.59 -11.77 -22.24
C ILE A 43 -20.98 -12.53 -23.41
N ASP A 44 -20.86 -13.85 -23.29
CA ASP A 44 -20.25 -14.70 -24.30
C ASP A 44 -21.12 -14.78 -25.56
N ASN A 45 -22.45 -14.73 -25.39
CA ASN A 45 -23.42 -14.88 -26.47
C ASN A 45 -23.93 -13.56 -27.07
N ASP A 46 -23.79 -12.45 -26.35
CA ASP A 46 -24.12 -11.14 -26.88
C ASP A 46 -23.01 -10.65 -27.82
N THR A 47 -23.37 -9.92 -28.88
CA THR A 47 -22.42 -9.29 -29.81
C THR A 47 -22.30 -7.79 -29.56
N SER A 48 -23.26 -7.19 -28.85
CA SER A 48 -23.27 -5.78 -28.50
C SER A 48 -22.29 -5.48 -27.37
N LYS A 49 -21.30 -4.63 -27.67
CA LYS A 49 -20.37 -4.10 -26.66
C LYS A 49 -21.12 -3.41 -25.51
N GLU A 50 -22.18 -2.68 -25.80
CA GLU A 50 -22.96 -1.96 -24.79
C GLU A 50 -23.61 -2.93 -23.78
N ASN A 51 -24.18 -4.02 -24.26
CA ASN A 51 -24.81 -5.02 -23.40
C ASN A 51 -23.78 -5.75 -22.54
N LYS A 52 -22.62 -6.11 -23.11
CA LYS A 52 -21.52 -6.71 -22.34
C LYS A 52 -21.07 -5.80 -21.20
N LEU A 53 -20.95 -4.50 -21.44
CA LEU A 53 -20.62 -3.52 -20.41
C LEU A 53 -21.69 -3.47 -19.31
N LYS A 54 -22.99 -3.51 -19.66
CA LYS A 54 -24.08 -3.58 -18.68
C LYS A 54 -23.98 -4.84 -17.82
N TYR A 55 -23.73 -6.01 -18.41
CA TYR A 55 -23.58 -7.27 -17.68
C TYR A 55 -22.35 -7.29 -16.76
N TYR A 56 -21.20 -6.81 -17.24
CA TYR A 56 -20.02 -6.69 -16.38
C TYR A 56 -20.25 -5.74 -15.20
N LYS A 57 -20.93 -4.61 -15.44
CA LYS A 57 -21.28 -3.68 -14.36
C LYS A 57 -22.23 -4.29 -13.34
N GLN A 58 -23.24 -5.04 -13.79
CA GLN A 58 -24.16 -5.77 -12.92
C GLN A 58 -23.43 -6.77 -12.02
N GLY A 59 -22.48 -7.55 -12.57
CA GLY A 59 -21.70 -8.49 -11.78
C GLY A 59 -20.78 -7.78 -10.77
N ALA A 60 -20.09 -6.71 -11.17
CA ALA A 60 -19.29 -5.91 -10.25
C ALA A 60 -20.14 -5.33 -9.09
N ASP A 61 -21.33 -4.80 -9.38
CA ASP A 61 -22.24 -4.25 -8.37
C ASP A 61 -22.80 -5.31 -7.42
N MET A 62 -23.10 -6.49 -7.95
CA MET A 62 -23.53 -7.64 -7.15
C MET A 62 -22.43 -8.02 -6.14
N TYR A 63 -21.20 -8.22 -6.61
CA TYR A 63 -20.09 -8.58 -5.73
C TYR A 63 -19.75 -7.48 -4.72
N ALA A 64 -19.88 -6.20 -5.11
CA ALA A 64 -19.74 -5.08 -4.19
C ALA A 64 -20.77 -5.14 -3.04
N LYS A 65 -22.05 -5.37 -3.37
CA LYS A 65 -23.14 -5.50 -2.38
C LYS A 65 -22.94 -6.69 -1.46
N ALA A 66 -22.44 -7.80 -2.00
CA ALA A 66 -22.08 -9.00 -1.24
C ALA A 66 -20.78 -8.86 -0.44
N LYS A 67 -20.08 -7.72 -0.54
CA LYS A 67 -18.76 -7.47 0.08
C LYS A 67 -17.66 -8.44 -0.38
N LEU A 68 -17.84 -9.03 -1.55
CA LEU A 68 -16.90 -9.92 -2.22
C LEU A 68 -15.98 -9.09 -3.14
N TYR A 69 -15.15 -8.24 -2.52
CA TYR A 69 -14.42 -7.21 -3.24
C TYR A 69 -13.34 -7.75 -4.20
N LYS A 70 -12.78 -8.94 -3.93
CA LYS A 70 -11.85 -9.60 -4.87
C LYS A 70 -12.54 -9.91 -6.20
N ASP A 71 -13.75 -10.48 -6.14
CA ASP A 71 -14.55 -10.74 -7.33
C ASP A 71 -15.01 -9.44 -7.99
N GLN A 72 -15.38 -8.43 -7.22
CA GLN A 72 -15.68 -7.10 -7.77
C GLN A 72 -14.52 -6.57 -8.63
N VAL A 73 -13.27 -6.67 -8.15
CA VAL A 73 -12.08 -6.23 -8.90
C VAL A 73 -11.95 -6.99 -10.22
N LEU A 74 -12.13 -8.32 -10.22
CA LEU A 74 -12.05 -9.12 -11.45
C LEU A 74 -13.09 -8.67 -12.49
N TRP A 75 -14.31 -8.36 -12.03
CA TRP A 75 -15.39 -7.90 -12.90
C TRP A 75 -15.16 -6.47 -13.41
N LEU A 76 -14.62 -5.57 -12.58
CA LEU A 76 -14.24 -4.22 -13.00
C LEU A 76 -13.06 -4.25 -13.98
N GLN A 77 -12.10 -5.16 -13.82
CA GLN A 77 -11.02 -5.34 -14.78
C GLN A 77 -11.58 -5.70 -16.16
N LYS A 78 -12.41 -6.76 -16.23
CA LYS A 78 -13.05 -7.17 -17.49
C LYS A 78 -13.95 -6.07 -18.08
N TYR A 79 -14.68 -5.34 -17.25
CA TYR A 79 -15.46 -4.17 -17.68
C TYR A 79 -14.58 -3.15 -18.39
N ASN A 80 -13.44 -2.79 -17.77
CA ASN A 80 -12.50 -1.81 -18.31
C ASN A 80 -11.80 -2.32 -19.58
N ASP A 81 -11.46 -3.60 -19.64
CA ASP A 81 -10.86 -4.23 -20.83
C ASP A 81 -11.82 -4.13 -22.03
N VAL A 82 -13.12 -4.40 -21.84
CA VAL A 82 -14.14 -4.23 -22.89
C VAL A 82 -14.37 -2.76 -23.22
N LYS A 83 -14.39 -1.89 -22.20
CA LYS A 83 -14.60 -0.44 -22.38
C LYS A 83 -13.47 0.16 -23.24
N GLY A 84 -12.24 -0.26 -22.98
CA GLY A 84 -11.01 0.16 -23.67
C GLY A 84 -10.36 1.36 -22.99
N THR A 85 -11.05 2.50 -22.96
CA THR A 85 -10.54 3.71 -22.29
C THR A 85 -11.17 3.88 -20.92
N MET A 86 -10.32 4.07 -19.91
CA MET A 86 -10.74 4.36 -18.54
C MET A 86 -10.84 5.87 -18.31
N ALA A 87 -11.96 6.30 -17.76
CA ALA A 87 -12.12 7.62 -17.15
C ALA A 87 -11.61 7.60 -15.70
N GLU A 88 -11.50 8.79 -15.09
CA GLU A 88 -11.09 8.97 -13.69
C GLU A 88 -11.89 8.07 -12.74
N PHE A 89 -13.21 8.00 -12.93
CA PHE A 89 -14.09 7.17 -12.11
C PHE A 89 -13.76 5.68 -12.20
N ASP A 90 -13.36 5.17 -13.38
CA ASP A 90 -13.04 3.76 -13.54
C ASP A 90 -11.75 3.40 -12.78
N HIS A 91 -10.73 4.28 -12.85
CA HIS A 91 -9.51 4.13 -12.05
C HIS A 91 -9.83 4.18 -10.56
N TYR A 92 -10.65 5.15 -10.14
CA TYR A 92 -11.09 5.23 -8.75
C TYR A 92 -11.81 3.96 -8.31
N ALA A 93 -12.80 3.50 -9.08
CA ALA A 93 -13.65 2.37 -8.72
C ALA A 93 -12.84 1.08 -8.54
N ILE A 94 -11.97 0.73 -9.50
CA ILE A 94 -11.17 -0.49 -9.41
C ILE A 94 -10.10 -0.40 -8.32
N THR A 95 -9.45 0.75 -8.16
CA THR A 95 -8.45 0.96 -7.09
C THR A 95 -9.09 0.88 -5.71
N ASN A 96 -10.28 1.48 -5.55
CA ASN A 96 -11.04 1.42 -4.31
C ASN A 96 -11.51 -0.01 -4.00
N ALA A 97 -11.97 -0.76 -5.00
CA ALA A 97 -12.37 -2.16 -4.83
C ALA A 97 -11.17 -3.02 -4.38
N ALA A 98 -10.00 -2.84 -5.00
CA ALA A 98 -8.77 -3.53 -4.60
C ALA A 98 -8.34 -3.17 -3.17
N PHE A 99 -8.40 -1.89 -2.81
CA PHE A 99 -8.09 -1.44 -1.45
C PHE A 99 -9.04 -2.05 -0.42
N THR A 100 -10.34 -2.07 -0.73
CA THR A 100 -11.38 -2.63 0.13
C THR A 100 -11.26 -4.16 0.24
N ALA A 101 -10.77 -4.83 -0.81
CA ALA A 101 -10.39 -6.24 -0.82
C ALA A 101 -9.12 -6.55 0.01
N MET A 102 -8.49 -5.52 0.58
CA MET A 102 -7.21 -5.59 1.30
C MET A 102 -6.05 -6.11 0.42
N ASP A 103 -6.20 -6.03 -0.90
CA ASP A 103 -5.11 -6.35 -1.83
C ASP A 103 -4.27 -5.10 -2.05
N TYR A 104 -3.41 -4.81 -1.07
CA TYR A 104 -2.63 -3.57 -1.06
C TYR A 104 -1.57 -3.54 -2.16
N VAL A 105 -1.04 -4.70 -2.58
CA VAL A 105 -0.08 -4.79 -3.69
C VAL A 105 -0.78 -4.41 -4.99
N LEU A 106 -1.96 -4.99 -5.26
CA LEU A 106 -2.76 -4.61 -6.42
C LEU A 106 -3.20 -3.13 -6.33
N THR A 107 -3.59 -2.67 -5.15
CA THR A 107 -3.96 -1.26 -4.93
C THR A 107 -2.84 -0.32 -5.32
N MET A 108 -1.59 -0.58 -4.93
CA MET A 108 -0.46 0.27 -5.33
C MET A 108 -0.23 0.27 -6.84
N ASN A 109 -0.38 -0.89 -7.50
CA ASN A 109 -0.24 -0.98 -8.95
C ASN A 109 -1.33 -0.20 -9.69
N LEU A 110 -2.59 -0.35 -9.28
CA LEU A 110 -3.71 0.40 -9.83
C LEU A 110 -3.59 1.90 -9.53
N ALA A 111 -3.13 2.26 -8.33
CA ALA A 111 -2.88 3.64 -7.95
C ALA A 111 -1.77 4.30 -8.79
N LYS A 112 -0.70 3.59 -9.13
CA LYS A 112 0.34 4.08 -10.06
C LYS A 112 -0.25 4.38 -11.43
N ASN A 113 -1.05 3.46 -11.98
CA ASN A 113 -1.73 3.67 -13.25
C ASN A 113 -2.69 4.87 -13.17
N TYR A 114 -3.36 5.03 -12.03
CA TYR A 114 -4.23 6.17 -11.78
C TYR A 114 -3.47 7.50 -11.76
N ILE A 115 -2.35 7.58 -11.03
CA ILE A 115 -1.49 8.77 -11.01
C ILE A 115 -0.99 9.13 -12.41
N THR A 116 -0.59 8.13 -13.20
CA THR A 116 -0.13 8.34 -14.58
C THR A 116 -1.23 8.91 -15.47
N ALA A 117 -2.46 8.38 -15.37
CA ALA A 117 -3.58 8.81 -16.20
C ALA A 117 -4.16 10.17 -15.76
N PHE A 118 -4.14 10.45 -14.45
CA PHE A 118 -4.76 11.64 -13.85
C PHE A 118 -3.83 12.29 -12.80
N PRO A 119 -2.67 12.84 -13.21
CA PRO A 119 -1.63 13.35 -12.30
C PRO A 119 -2.02 14.62 -11.53
N ASP A 120 -3.13 15.24 -11.90
CA ASP A 120 -3.75 16.39 -11.24
C ASP A 120 -4.82 15.98 -10.22
N LYS A 121 -5.11 14.69 -10.06
CA LYS A 121 -6.10 14.16 -9.10
C LYS A 121 -5.44 13.58 -7.85
N PRO A 122 -5.89 13.93 -6.63
CA PRO A 122 -5.27 13.45 -5.39
C PRO A 122 -5.50 11.97 -5.07
N GLN A 123 -6.51 11.34 -5.67
CA GLN A 123 -7.01 10.02 -5.29
C GLN A 123 -5.97 8.92 -5.52
N GLY A 124 -5.29 8.91 -6.67
CA GLY A 124 -4.23 7.95 -6.98
C GLY A 124 -3.10 8.00 -5.93
N TYR A 125 -2.59 9.20 -5.61
CA TYR A 125 -1.59 9.39 -4.57
C TYR A 125 -2.07 8.92 -3.19
N THR A 126 -3.33 9.21 -2.86
CA THR A 126 -3.93 8.81 -1.58
C THR A 126 -4.02 7.30 -1.43
N PHE A 127 -4.48 6.59 -2.46
CA PHE A 127 -4.51 5.12 -2.45
C PHE A 127 -3.10 4.53 -2.34
N ASN A 128 -2.13 5.10 -3.07
CA ASN A 128 -0.75 4.64 -3.03
C ASN A 128 -0.17 4.72 -1.60
N VAL A 129 -0.34 5.86 -0.92
CA VAL A 129 0.10 6.05 0.47
C VAL A 129 -0.65 5.11 1.43
N LYS A 130 -1.98 5.00 1.30
CA LYS A 130 -2.78 4.11 2.16
C LYS A 130 -2.33 2.66 2.04
N ALA A 131 -2.18 2.15 0.82
CA ALA A 131 -1.74 0.78 0.58
C ALA A 131 -0.30 0.56 1.07
N ALA A 132 0.61 1.50 0.83
CA ALA A 132 1.98 1.41 1.31
C ALA A 132 2.07 1.32 2.84
N LYS A 133 1.20 2.03 3.59
CA LYS A 133 1.11 1.92 5.06
C LYS A 133 0.77 0.51 5.55
N PHE A 134 -0.09 -0.20 4.81
CA PHE A 134 -0.47 -1.57 5.17
C PHE A 134 0.58 -2.61 4.77
N ILE A 135 1.43 -2.30 3.80
CA ILE A 135 2.52 -3.20 3.38
C ILE A 135 3.78 -2.96 4.26
N ASP A 136 4.14 -1.70 4.48
CA ASP A 136 5.35 -1.29 5.20
C ASP A 136 5.06 -1.00 6.68
N THR A 137 4.41 -1.95 7.38
CA THR A 137 3.93 -1.74 8.76
C THR A 137 5.05 -1.47 9.76
N ALA A 138 6.25 -2.00 9.49
CA ALA A 138 7.45 -1.78 10.29
C ALA A 138 8.26 -0.55 9.84
N ASN A 139 7.82 0.19 8.81
CA ASN A 139 8.49 1.37 8.28
C ASN A 139 9.97 1.15 7.94
N ASN A 140 10.32 -0.04 7.45
CA ASN A 140 11.71 -0.44 7.25
C ASN A 140 12.03 -0.80 5.79
N THR A 141 11.02 -0.94 4.92
CA THR A 141 11.23 -1.24 3.49
C THR A 141 11.44 0.01 2.65
N GLY A 142 11.09 1.20 3.17
CA GLY A 142 11.16 2.45 2.41
C GLY A 142 9.92 2.72 1.55
N LEU A 143 9.02 1.73 1.43
CA LEU A 143 7.88 1.77 0.52
C LEU A 143 6.89 2.88 0.89
N LEU A 144 6.57 3.04 2.17
CA LEU A 144 5.70 4.13 2.63
C LEU A 144 6.31 5.49 2.30
N PHE A 145 7.61 5.66 2.54
CA PHE A 145 8.28 6.94 2.37
C PHE A 145 8.42 7.33 0.90
N GLY A 146 8.61 6.36 0.00
CA GLY A 146 8.52 6.57 -1.44
C GLY A 146 7.13 7.08 -1.86
N ALA A 147 6.05 6.44 -1.37
CA ALA A 147 4.68 6.85 -1.68
C ALA A 147 4.35 8.25 -1.13
N ILE A 148 4.76 8.55 0.10
CA ILE A 148 4.58 9.88 0.70
C ILE A 148 5.36 10.95 -0.08
N SER A 149 6.60 10.65 -0.48
CA SER A 149 7.42 11.58 -1.27
C SER A 149 6.76 11.92 -2.60
N GLN A 150 6.20 10.91 -3.29
CA GLN A 150 5.43 11.11 -4.51
C GLN A 150 4.15 11.93 -4.27
N GLN A 151 3.42 11.69 -3.18
CA GLN A 151 2.26 12.50 -2.81
C GLN A 151 2.64 13.95 -2.51
N ASN A 152 3.78 14.20 -1.85
CA ASN A 152 4.25 15.56 -1.57
C ASN A 152 4.50 16.35 -2.86
N GLN A 153 5.05 15.73 -3.91
CA GLN A 153 5.21 16.38 -5.23
C GLN A 153 3.89 16.89 -5.82
N PHE A 154 2.78 16.22 -5.51
CA PHE A 154 1.45 16.70 -5.86
C PHE A 154 0.98 17.82 -4.91
N LEU A 155 1.09 17.61 -3.60
CA LEU A 155 0.55 18.53 -2.59
C LEU A 155 1.24 19.91 -2.58
N ILE A 156 2.54 19.99 -2.92
CA ILE A 156 3.27 21.26 -2.96
C ILE A 156 2.75 22.25 -4.02
N LYS A 157 1.91 21.80 -4.97
CA LYS A 157 1.29 22.69 -5.97
C LYS A 157 0.31 23.69 -5.34
N ASP A 158 -0.21 23.38 -4.15
CA ASP A 158 -1.07 24.28 -3.36
C ASP A 158 -0.73 24.09 -1.87
N THR A 159 0.35 24.74 -1.45
CA THR A 159 0.85 24.65 -0.08
C THR A 159 -0.09 25.26 0.95
N VAL A 160 -0.94 26.22 0.55
CA VAL A 160 -1.92 26.84 1.45
C VAL A 160 -2.99 25.82 1.81
N LYS A 161 -3.59 25.18 0.81
CA LYS A 161 -4.62 24.16 1.01
C LYS A 161 -4.07 22.90 1.67
N ASN A 162 -2.88 22.48 1.28
CA ASN A 162 -2.32 21.18 1.67
C ASN A 162 -1.34 21.26 2.85
N LYS A 163 -1.23 22.42 3.50
CA LYS A 163 -0.23 22.70 4.55
C LYS A 163 -0.13 21.59 5.60
N GLN A 164 -1.25 21.22 6.21
CA GLN A 164 -1.26 20.22 7.27
C GLN A 164 -0.88 18.83 6.77
N ALA A 165 -1.33 18.44 5.58
CA ALA A 165 -0.99 17.15 4.97
C ALA A 165 0.52 17.07 4.69
N LEU A 166 1.11 18.14 4.15
CA LEU A 166 2.55 18.23 3.93
C LEU A 166 3.35 18.12 5.24
N ILE A 167 2.94 18.84 6.29
CA ILE A 167 3.58 18.77 7.61
C ILE A 167 3.56 17.33 8.15
N ASN A 168 2.40 16.67 8.14
CA ASN A 168 2.27 15.30 8.62
C ASN A 168 3.14 14.32 7.81
N ASN A 169 3.18 14.51 6.49
CA ASN A 169 3.99 13.73 5.57
C ASN A 169 5.49 13.94 5.84
N TYR A 170 5.94 15.18 5.99
CA TYR A 170 7.33 15.48 6.32
C TYR A 170 7.74 14.92 7.68
N TYR A 171 6.89 14.99 8.70
CA TYR A 171 7.18 14.36 9.98
C TYR A 171 7.33 12.84 9.87
N SER A 172 6.50 12.19 9.05
CA SER A 172 6.62 10.75 8.78
C SER A 172 7.97 10.43 8.12
N ILE A 173 8.36 11.20 7.10
CA ILE A 173 9.64 11.03 6.40
C ILE A 173 10.83 11.36 7.33
N LEU A 174 10.70 12.37 8.18
CA LEU A 174 11.73 12.78 9.14
C LEU A 174 12.11 11.65 10.10
N SER A 175 11.11 10.99 10.69
CA SER A 175 11.33 9.84 11.56
C SER A 175 12.06 8.71 10.83
N TYR A 176 11.76 8.45 9.56
CA TYR A 176 12.48 7.42 8.81
C TYR A 176 13.97 7.74 8.64
N TYR A 177 14.30 8.93 8.13
CA TYR A 177 15.71 9.29 7.90
C TYR A 177 16.48 9.47 9.21
N ASN A 178 15.85 9.99 10.28
CA ASN A 178 16.51 10.17 11.58
C ASN A 178 16.62 8.87 12.38
N ASP A 179 15.54 8.10 12.47
CA ASP A 179 15.42 7.00 13.43
C ASP A 179 15.86 5.66 12.81
N VAL A 180 15.53 5.43 11.54
CA VAL A 180 15.80 4.17 10.84
C VAL A 180 17.12 4.25 10.08
N LEU A 181 17.25 5.19 9.13
CA LEU A 181 18.43 5.27 8.27
C LEU A 181 19.64 5.96 8.92
N LYS A 182 19.41 6.76 9.98
CA LYS A 182 20.44 7.60 10.61
C LYS A 182 21.15 8.53 9.61
N ASP A 183 20.42 8.94 8.58
CA ASP A 183 20.82 9.90 7.56
C ASP A 183 20.43 11.30 8.04
N TYR A 184 21.30 11.82 8.90
CA TYR A 184 21.12 13.12 9.53
C TYR A 184 21.10 14.29 8.53
N PRO A 185 21.94 14.33 7.46
CA PRO A 185 21.82 15.37 6.44
C PRO A 185 20.41 15.41 5.83
N LYS A 186 19.86 14.26 5.44
CA LYS A 186 18.52 14.22 4.86
C LYS A 186 17.44 14.59 5.86
N ALA A 187 17.58 14.16 7.11
CA ALA A 187 16.68 14.56 8.20
C ALA A 187 16.65 16.09 8.40
N LEU A 188 17.80 16.78 8.30
CA LEU A 188 17.87 18.25 8.38
C LEU A 188 17.18 18.94 7.20
N GLU A 189 17.31 18.43 5.97
CA GLU A 189 16.58 18.95 4.80
C GLU A 189 15.06 18.90 5.03
N ILE A 190 14.58 17.83 5.66
CA ILE A 190 13.16 17.65 5.97
C ILE A 190 12.71 18.62 7.08
N CYS A 191 13.52 18.81 8.13
CA CYS A 191 13.25 19.86 9.13
C CYS A 191 13.13 21.24 8.47
N ASN A 192 14.02 21.57 7.53
CA ASN A 192 13.95 22.85 6.80
C ASN A 192 12.68 22.96 5.96
N SER A 193 12.22 21.85 5.36
CA SER A 193 10.96 21.80 4.61
C SER A 193 9.74 22.07 5.50
N ILE A 194 9.72 21.57 6.74
CA ILE A 194 8.66 21.87 7.71
C ILE A 194 8.73 23.35 8.14
N LEU A 195 9.92 23.87 8.45
CA LEU A 195 10.11 25.26 8.87
C LEU A 195 9.79 26.28 7.76
N ALA A 196 9.90 25.89 6.49
CA ALA A 196 9.45 26.71 5.37
C ALA A 196 7.91 26.85 5.35
N LEU A 197 7.18 25.83 5.80
CA LEU A 197 5.71 25.87 5.91
C LEU A 197 5.24 26.54 7.21
N VAL A 198 5.96 26.32 8.31
CA VAL A 198 5.67 26.87 9.64
C VAL A 198 6.96 27.44 10.23
N PRO A 199 7.29 28.71 9.94
CA PRO A 199 8.45 29.36 10.54
C PRO A 199 8.36 29.32 12.06
N GLY A 200 9.45 28.92 12.71
CA GLY A 200 9.55 28.90 14.17
C GLY A 200 8.80 27.74 14.86
N GLU A 201 8.38 26.71 14.12
CA GLU A 201 7.66 25.57 14.73
C GLU A 201 8.52 24.90 15.84
N PRO A 202 8.07 24.93 17.11
CA PRO A 202 8.91 24.59 18.24
C PRO A 202 9.42 23.14 18.24
N GLN A 203 8.62 22.18 17.81
CA GLN A 203 9.01 20.77 17.78
C GLN A 203 10.10 20.53 16.73
N THR A 204 9.96 21.10 15.53
CA THR A 204 10.92 20.96 14.45
C THR A 204 12.26 21.59 14.83
N LEU A 205 12.25 22.77 15.45
CA LEU A 205 13.48 23.41 15.94
C LEU A 205 14.20 22.54 16.98
N LYS A 206 13.47 21.93 17.91
CA LYS A 206 14.03 21.00 18.90
C LYS A 206 14.63 19.76 18.23
N ILE A 207 13.92 19.14 17.29
CA ILE A 207 14.41 17.95 16.58
C ILE A 207 15.65 18.28 15.75
N LYS A 208 15.64 19.42 15.04
CA LYS A 208 16.78 19.90 14.25
C LYS A 208 18.05 20.03 15.11
N ALA A 209 17.94 20.68 16.27
CA ALA A 209 19.07 20.84 17.20
C ALA A 209 19.61 19.49 17.73
N ILE A 210 18.73 18.51 17.97
CA ILE A 210 19.13 17.15 18.38
C ILE A 210 19.88 16.45 17.24
N ILE A 211 19.39 16.55 16.01
CA ILE A 211 20.04 15.95 14.83
C ILE A 211 21.43 16.55 14.60
N GLU A 212 21.57 17.88 14.67
CA GLU A 212 22.86 18.58 14.55
C GLU A 212 23.86 18.11 15.63
N LYS A 213 23.41 18.00 16.88
CA LYS A 213 24.22 17.45 17.98
C LYS A 213 24.66 16.00 17.70
N ASN A 214 23.75 15.15 17.22
CA ASN A 214 24.05 13.75 16.90
C ASN A 214 25.07 13.63 15.77
N MET A 215 24.96 14.47 14.74
CA MET A 215 25.91 14.53 13.63
C MET A 215 27.31 14.94 14.12
N ASN A 216 27.40 15.96 14.98
CA ASN A 216 28.67 16.40 15.56
C ASN A 216 29.31 15.34 16.47
N ASN A 217 28.51 14.55 17.18
CA ASN A 217 29.01 13.44 18.00
C ASN A 217 29.49 12.26 17.15
N LYS A 218 28.87 12.01 15.99
CA LYS A 218 29.29 10.96 15.04
C LYS A 218 30.66 11.25 14.40
N ASN A 219 30.99 12.54 14.26
CA ASN A 219 32.24 13.01 13.65
C ASN A 219 33.38 13.20 14.66
N LYS A 220 33.16 12.91 15.96
CA LYS A 220 34.25 12.90 16.93
C LYS A 220 35.05 11.59 16.80
N PRO A 221 36.40 11.65 16.77
CA PRO A 221 37.22 10.45 16.87
C PRO A 221 36.84 9.69 18.16
N ALA A 222 36.81 8.36 18.07
CA ALA A 222 36.55 7.52 19.23
C ALA A 222 37.50 7.94 20.37
N PRO A 223 37.02 8.07 21.62
CA PRO A 223 37.88 8.41 22.73
C PRO A 223 39.01 7.37 22.78
N SER A 224 40.25 7.86 22.68
CA SER A 224 41.44 7.02 22.84
C SER A 224 41.31 6.29 24.16
N LYS A 225 41.31 4.94 24.11
CA LYS A 225 41.34 4.11 25.32
C LYS A 225 42.44 4.64 26.24
N PRO A 226 42.17 4.86 27.55
CA PRO A 226 43.21 5.21 28.48
C PRO A 226 44.32 4.16 28.41
N ALA A 227 45.55 4.60 28.15
CA ALA A 227 46.71 3.72 28.19
C ALA A 227 46.83 3.16 29.61
N THR A 228 46.65 1.85 29.75
CA THR A 228 46.91 1.15 31.02
C THR A 228 48.41 1.28 31.31
N GLN A 229 48.76 2.10 32.30
CA GLN A 229 50.12 2.15 32.83
C GLN A 229 50.42 0.80 33.47
N THR A 230 51.31 0.02 32.86
CA THR A 230 51.93 -1.16 33.45
C THR A 230 52.99 -0.71 34.45
N GLY A 231 52.69 -0.84 35.73
CA GLY A 231 53.65 -0.65 36.81
C GLY A 231 53.52 -1.73 37.87
N GLY A 232 54.57 -2.53 38.03
CA GLY A 232 54.92 -3.13 39.33
C GLY A 232 54.42 -4.55 39.60
N SER A 233 55.29 -5.52 39.35
CA SER A 233 55.23 -6.93 39.73
C SER A 233 54.83 -7.19 41.19
N LYS A 234 53.90 -8.12 41.41
CA LYS A 234 53.91 -9.03 42.57
C LYS A 234 53.66 -10.45 42.08
N VAL A 235 54.65 -11.31 42.32
CA VAL A 235 54.65 -12.74 42.03
C VAL A 235 53.60 -13.44 42.90
N PRO A 236 52.72 -14.29 42.35
CA PRO A 236 51.85 -15.17 43.14
C PRO A 236 52.57 -16.49 43.49
N PRO A 237 52.34 -17.06 44.69
CA PRO A 237 52.86 -18.38 45.02
C PRO A 237 52.07 -19.49 44.32
N ALA A 238 52.80 -20.53 43.91
CA ALA A 238 52.28 -21.70 43.20
C ALA A 238 51.33 -22.54 44.06
N LYS A 239 50.26 -23.07 43.43
CA LYS A 239 49.47 -24.19 43.96
C LYS A 239 49.39 -25.33 42.92
N PRO A 240 49.33 -26.60 43.37
CA PRO A 240 49.68 -27.77 42.56
C PRO A 240 48.57 -28.26 41.63
N THR A 241 49.02 -28.94 40.58
CA THR A 241 48.28 -29.71 39.58
C THR A 241 47.54 -30.91 40.18
N THR A 242 46.27 -31.07 39.81
CA THR A 242 45.62 -32.40 39.77
C THR A 242 44.78 -32.56 38.50
N LYS A 243 44.89 -33.78 37.97
CA LYS A 243 44.46 -34.26 36.67
C LYS A 243 42.95 -34.32 36.49
N THR A 244 42.56 -34.09 35.24
CA THR A 244 41.26 -34.33 34.63
C THR A 244 40.95 -35.82 34.58
N THR A 245 39.74 -36.21 35.00
CA THR A 245 39.07 -37.43 34.54
C THR A 245 37.69 -37.06 34.03
N THR A 246 37.54 -37.19 32.72
CA THR A 246 36.29 -37.21 31.97
C THR A 246 35.38 -38.33 32.45
N ASN A 247 34.08 -38.05 32.60
CA ASN A 247 33.08 -39.09 32.39
C ASN A 247 31.86 -38.53 31.66
N LYS A 248 31.57 -39.19 30.54
CA LYS A 248 30.47 -38.96 29.60
C LYS A 248 29.43 -40.02 29.91
N LYS A 249 28.16 -39.65 30.09
CA LYS A 249 27.05 -40.59 29.95
C LYS A 249 25.85 -39.92 29.29
N SER A 250 25.37 -40.63 28.28
CA SER A 250 24.05 -40.55 27.67
C SER A 250 22.94 -40.80 28.69
#